data_AF-A0A9W8RMP3-F1
#
_entry.id   AF-A0A9W8RMP3-F1
#
_cell.length_a   1.000
_cell.length_b   1.000
_cell.length_c   1.000
_cell.angle_alpha   90.00
_cell.angle_beta   90.00
_cell.angle_gamma   90.00
#
_symmetry.space_group_name_H-M   'P 1'
#
loop_
_entity.id
_entity.type
_entity.pdbx_description
1 polymer ?
#
loop_
_entity_poly.entity_id
_entity_poly.type
_entity_poly.pdbx_seq_one_letter_code
_entity_poly.pdbx_strand_id
1 'polypeptide(L)'
;MALDNTLDLLRLCRGDNLDVRSQVPALCLRLSRDQNAYDFIKWYAVKADSHYGWRDVSLPYLNLHGEDAFEAVIEKPHYINLSFFVALTLIKICLMKDLESLQKFLRNNPNATGEARYDYLQEQAMSDMLLQRPDIVAQDNYEDTIAELRRQALQLYKMVKEKNTHFWPGIQNPNLYAY
;
A
#
# COMPACT_ATOMS: atom_id res chain seq x y z
N MET A 1 3.53 -15.19 -12.45
CA MET A 1 4.18 -15.05 -13.78
C MET A 1 4.68 -13.64 -14.03
N ALA A 2 3.84 -12.59 -14.13
CA ALA A 2 4.35 -11.22 -14.34
C ALA A 2 5.10 -10.64 -13.12
N LEU A 3 4.49 -10.71 -11.92
CA LEU A 3 5.10 -10.22 -10.68
C LEU A 3 6.41 -10.95 -10.37
N ASP A 4 6.42 -12.29 -10.45
CA ASP A 4 7.60 -13.10 -10.16
C ASP A 4 8.76 -12.77 -11.11
N ASN A 5 8.47 -12.65 -12.42
CA ASN A 5 9.48 -12.26 -13.41
C ASN A 5 10.06 -10.87 -13.11
N THR A 6 9.22 -9.90 -12.72
CA THR A 6 9.69 -8.55 -12.36
C THR A 6 10.58 -8.60 -11.11
N LEU A 7 10.19 -9.37 -10.09
CA LEU A 7 11.00 -9.54 -8.88
C LEU A 7 12.34 -10.25 -9.17
N ASP A 8 12.35 -11.22 -10.08
CA ASP A 8 13.58 -11.89 -10.51
C ASP A 8 14.52 -10.93 -11.27
N LEU A 9 14.00 -10.08 -12.14
CA LEU A 9 14.78 -9.03 -12.80
C LEU A 9 15.41 -8.07 -11.78
N LEU A 10 14.65 -7.68 -10.76
CA LEU A 10 15.15 -6.85 -9.66
C LEU A 10 16.19 -7.58 -8.79
N ARG A 11 16.04 -8.88 -8.56
CA ARG A 11 17.03 -9.69 -7.83
C ARG A 11 18.37 -9.74 -8.58
N LEU A 12 18.33 -9.87 -9.90
CA LEU A 12 19.51 -9.88 -10.77
C LEU A 12 20.12 -8.49 -10.98
N CYS A 13 19.28 -7.45 -11.02
CA CYS A 13 19.67 -6.06 -11.20
C CYS A 13 18.99 -5.17 -10.16
N ARG A 14 19.51 -5.16 -8.92
CA ARG A 14 18.90 -4.42 -7.80
C ARG A 14 18.82 -2.92 -8.03
N GLY A 15 19.74 -2.37 -8.83
CA GLY A 15 19.75 -0.96 -9.23
C GLY A 15 18.63 -0.57 -10.20
N ASP A 16 17.88 -1.55 -10.72
CA ASP A 16 16.71 -1.37 -11.57
C ASP A 16 16.95 -0.47 -12.80
N ASN A 17 17.95 -0.83 -13.61
CA ASN A 17 18.31 -0.06 -14.81
C ASN A 17 17.19 0.00 -15.88
N LEU A 18 16.17 -0.86 -15.76
CA LEU A 18 15.03 -0.94 -16.69
C LEU A 18 13.75 -0.32 -16.11
N ASP A 19 13.83 0.28 -14.91
CA ASP A 19 12.71 0.88 -14.15
C ASP A 19 11.49 -0.06 -13.98
N VAL A 20 11.74 -1.36 -13.87
CA VAL A 20 10.67 -2.37 -13.75
C VAL A 20 10.02 -2.36 -12.36
N ARG A 21 10.69 -1.77 -11.34
CA ARG A 21 10.12 -1.64 -9.99
C ARG A 21 8.84 -0.80 -9.96
N SER A 22 8.66 0.11 -10.92
CA SER A 22 7.47 0.96 -11.06
C SER A 22 6.17 0.16 -11.19
N GLN A 23 6.25 -1.08 -11.69
CA GLN A 23 5.08 -1.91 -11.92
C GLN A 23 4.73 -2.79 -10.71
N VAL A 24 5.70 -3.07 -9.83
CA VAL A 24 5.56 -4.05 -8.75
C VAL A 24 4.40 -3.73 -7.81
N PRO A 25 4.27 -2.50 -7.25
CA PRO A 25 3.17 -2.20 -6.34
C PRO A 25 1.80 -2.42 -6.99
N ALA A 26 1.64 -2.01 -8.24
CA ALA A 26 0.38 -2.13 -8.97
C ALA A 26 0.05 -3.58 -9.34
N LEU A 27 1.06 -4.43 -9.56
CA LEU A 27 0.89 -5.87 -9.77
C LEU A 27 0.47 -6.57 -8.47
N CYS A 28 1.10 -6.23 -7.35
CA CYS A 28 0.71 -6.76 -6.03
C CYS A 28 -0.74 -6.44 -5.69
N LEU A 29 -1.18 -5.18 -5.87
CA LEU A 29 -2.57 -4.78 -5.61
C LEU A 29 -3.59 -5.53 -6.48
N ARG A 30 -3.28 -5.81 -7.75
CA ARG A 30 -4.17 -6.59 -8.64
C ARG A 30 -4.29 -8.06 -8.25
N LEU A 31 -3.33 -8.56 -7.47
CA LEU A 31 -3.30 -9.94 -6.99
C LEU A 31 -3.80 -10.06 -5.54
N SER A 32 -4.39 -8.98 -4.98
CA SER A 32 -4.82 -8.91 -3.58
C SER A 32 -3.68 -9.23 -2.59
N ARG A 33 -2.48 -8.75 -2.92
CA ARG A 33 -1.25 -8.88 -2.12
C ARG A 33 -0.83 -7.51 -1.60
N ASP A 34 -1.75 -6.82 -0.93
CA ASP A 34 -1.60 -5.41 -0.57
C ASP A 34 -0.49 -5.22 0.46
N GLN A 35 -0.34 -6.14 1.43
CA GLN A 35 0.78 -6.11 2.37
C GLN A 35 2.14 -6.20 1.65
N ASN A 36 2.26 -7.07 0.64
CA ASN A 36 3.48 -7.17 -0.16
C ASN A 36 3.73 -5.89 -0.98
N ALA A 37 2.67 -5.22 -1.46
CA ALA A 37 2.80 -3.92 -2.11
C ALA A 37 3.37 -2.88 -1.15
N TYR A 38 2.85 -2.85 0.10
CA TYR A 38 3.30 -1.93 1.13
C TYR A 38 4.76 -2.16 1.53
N ASP A 39 5.14 -3.39 1.85
CA ASP A 39 6.49 -3.76 2.27
C ASP A 39 7.52 -3.41 1.19
N PHE A 40 7.17 -3.65 -0.08
CA PHE A 40 8.00 -3.28 -1.23
C PHE A 40 8.18 -1.76 -1.35
N ILE A 41 7.10 -0.98 -1.23
CA ILE A 41 7.16 0.48 -1.24
C ILE A 41 8.04 0.97 -0.09
N LYS A 42 7.85 0.44 1.12
CA LYS A 42 8.60 0.85 2.31
C LYS A 42 10.08 0.55 2.19
N TRP A 43 10.46 -0.60 1.63
CA TRP A 43 11.86 -0.96 1.44
C TRP A 43 12.57 0.09 0.56
N TYR A 44 11.98 0.48 -0.57
CA TYR A 44 12.55 1.53 -1.44
C TYR A 44 12.45 2.95 -0.87
N ALA A 45 11.42 3.23 -0.07
CA ALA A 45 11.23 4.54 0.53
C ALA A 45 12.24 4.83 1.65
N VAL A 46 12.61 3.80 2.43
CA VAL A 46 13.35 3.96 3.70
C VAL A 46 14.69 3.22 3.74
N LYS A 47 14.74 1.96 3.28
CA LYS A 47 15.93 1.09 3.45
C LYS A 47 16.95 1.24 2.34
N ALA A 48 16.48 1.48 1.13
CA ALA A 48 17.33 1.92 0.03
C ALA A 48 17.76 3.37 0.26
N ASP A 49 18.65 3.66 1.20
CA ASP A 49 19.17 5.02 1.35
C ASP A 49 20.28 5.30 0.31
N SER A 50 20.84 6.51 0.35
CA SER A 50 21.91 6.93 -0.58
C SER A 50 23.21 6.12 -0.45
N HIS A 51 23.38 5.34 0.61
CA HIS A 51 24.56 4.53 0.89
C HIS A 51 24.31 3.04 0.60
N TYR A 52 23.11 2.66 0.19
CA TYR A 52 22.80 1.26 -0.13
C TYR A 52 23.66 0.75 -1.30
N GLY A 53 24.39 -0.33 -1.06
CA GLY A 53 25.26 -0.97 -2.05
C GLY A 53 24.46 -1.75 -3.09
N TRP A 54 23.88 -1.07 -4.08
CA TRP A 54 23.04 -1.70 -5.13
C TRP A 54 23.70 -2.86 -5.89
N ARG A 55 25.03 -2.91 -5.93
CA ARG A 55 25.81 -3.99 -6.58
C ARG A 55 26.23 -5.10 -5.63
N ASP A 56 26.10 -4.88 -4.33
CA ASP A 56 26.42 -5.88 -3.31
C ASP A 56 25.22 -6.80 -3.10
N VAL A 57 25.32 -8.01 -3.64
CA VAL A 57 24.27 -9.02 -3.55
C VAL A 57 24.18 -9.68 -2.17
N SER A 58 25.17 -9.46 -1.30
CA SER A 58 25.17 -9.99 0.07
C SER A 58 24.29 -9.18 1.01
N LEU A 59 23.98 -7.92 0.68
CA LEU A 59 23.13 -7.07 1.49
C LEU A 59 21.66 -7.55 1.49
N PRO A 60 20.92 -7.37 2.60
CA PRO A 60 19.48 -7.63 2.65
C PRO A 60 18.73 -6.80 1.59
N TYR A 61 17.88 -7.48 0.81
CA TYR A 61 17.15 -6.88 -0.30
C TYR A 61 15.71 -7.35 -0.31
N LEU A 62 14.76 -6.40 -0.35
CA LEU A 62 13.32 -6.65 -0.33
C LEU A 62 12.89 -7.64 0.78
N ASN A 63 13.51 -7.51 1.95
CA ASN A 63 13.39 -8.43 3.08
C ASN A 63 12.49 -7.88 4.21
N LEU A 64 11.66 -6.88 3.91
CA LEU A 64 10.61 -6.42 4.83
C LEU A 64 9.38 -7.28 4.66
N HIS A 65 8.72 -7.62 5.76
CA HIS A 65 7.54 -8.46 5.79
C HIS A 65 6.61 -8.02 6.92
N GLY A 66 5.34 -7.76 6.60
CA GLY A 66 4.32 -7.40 7.59
C GLY A 66 4.57 -6.04 8.24
N GLU A 67 5.13 -5.09 7.50
CA GLU A 67 5.38 -3.74 8.01
C GLU A 67 4.06 -3.00 8.28
N ASP A 68 4.10 -2.07 9.23
CA ASP A 68 2.92 -1.34 9.65
C ASP A 68 2.40 -0.37 8.58
N ALA A 69 1.41 -0.82 7.81
CA ALA A 69 0.74 -0.02 6.79
C ALA A 69 -0.14 1.13 7.35
N PHE A 70 -0.29 1.27 8.67
CA PHE A 70 -1.01 2.38 9.32
C PHE A 70 -0.11 3.55 9.70
N GLU A 71 1.22 3.37 9.64
CA GLU A 71 2.18 4.40 10.00
C GLU A 71 2.04 5.66 9.11
N ALA A 72 2.54 6.78 9.64
CA ALA A 72 2.45 8.08 8.98
C ALA A 72 3.13 8.09 7.60
N VAL A 73 2.61 8.92 6.69
CA VAL A 73 3.18 9.07 5.35
C VAL A 73 4.56 9.72 5.43
N ILE A 74 5.53 9.10 4.78
CA ILE A 74 6.89 9.64 4.67
C ILE A 74 6.90 10.76 3.62
N GLU A 75 7.16 12.00 4.06
CA GLU A 75 7.11 13.17 3.18
C GLU A 75 8.27 13.24 2.18
N LYS A 76 9.45 12.77 2.58
CA LYS A 76 10.69 12.82 1.77
C LYS A 76 11.32 11.43 1.61
N PRO A 77 10.64 10.51 0.92
CA PRO A 77 11.13 9.16 0.70
C PRO A 77 12.26 9.15 -0.34
N HIS A 78 13.16 8.15 -0.26
CA HIS A 78 14.38 8.11 -1.07
C HIS A 78 14.15 7.71 -2.53
N TYR A 79 13.88 6.44 -2.84
CA TYR A 79 13.86 5.93 -4.21
C TYR A 79 12.48 5.47 -4.67
N ILE A 80 11.47 6.33 -4.52
CA ILE A 80 10.11 6.04 -5.00
C ILE A 80 9.65 7.06 -6.05
N ASN A 81 8.95 6.57 -7.08
CA ASN A 81 8.43 7.39 -8.18
C ASN A 81 6.90 7.54 -8.10
N LEU A 82 6.28 8.22 -9.07
CA LEU A 82 4.84 8.50 -9.08
C LEU A 82 3.97 7.26 -8.84
N SER A 83 4.33 6.12 -9.46
CA SER A 83 3.56 4.88 -9.35
C SER A 83 3.47 4.34 -7.92
N PHE A 84 4.52 4.53 -7.12
CA PHE A 84 4.56 4.13 -5.72
C PHE A 84 3.62 4.99 -4.88
N PHE A 85 3.62 6.31 -5.10
CA PHE A 85 2.70 7.21 -4.39
C PHE A 85 1.24 6.91 -4.72
N VAL A 86 0.94 6.58 -5.98
CA VAL A 86 -0.40 6.16 -6.40
C VAL A 86 -0.79 4.86 -5.72
N ALA A 87 0.07 3.85 -5.75
CA ALA A 87 -0.19 2.57 -5.08
C ALA A 87 -0.36 2.75 -3.56
N LEU A 88 0.48 3.55 -2.91
CA LEU A 88 0.36 3.86 -1.49
C LEU A 88 -0.95 4.60 -1.17
N THR A 89 -1.40 5.51 -2.06
CA THR A 89 -2.71 6.16 -1.94
C THR A 89 -3.83 5.13 -1.94
N LEU A 90 -3.79 4.16 -2.86
CA LEU A 90 -4.77 3.08 -2.95
C LEU A 90 -4.75 2.19 -1.70
N ILE A 91 -3.57 1.80 -1.21
CA ILE A 91 -3.41 1.03 0.04
C ILE A 91 -4.10 1.73 1.21
N LYS A 92 -3.85 3.03 1.41
CA LYS A 92 -4.47 3.80 2.50
C LYS A 92 -6.00 3.91 2.32
N ILE A 93 -6.48 4.05 1.09
CA ILE A 93 -7.92 4.05 0.79
C ILE A 93 -8.55 2.67 1.07
N CYS A 94 -7.89 1.57 0.68
CA CYS A 94 -8.36 0.22 0.95
C CYS A 94 -8.47 -0.04 2.46
N LEU A 95 -7.42 0.24 3.23
CA LEU A 95 -7.45 0.11 4.71
C LEU A 95 -8.57 0.95 5.33
N MET A 96 -8.76 2.18 4.86
CA MET A 96 -9.82 3.06 5.34
C MET A 96 -11.20 2.47 5.05
N LYS A 97 -11.43 2.00 3.82
CA LYS A 97 -12.70 1.37 3.40
C LYS A 97 -12.96 0.09 4.17
N ASP A 98 -11.90 -0.65 4.45
CA ASP A 98 -11.98 -1.88 5.21
C ASP A 98 -12.43 -1.60 6.66
N LEU A 99 -11.80 -0.64 7.33
CA LEU A 99 -12.22 -0.23 8.66
C LEU A 99 -13.61 0.41 8.70
N GLU A 100 -14.00 1.19 7.69
CA GLU A 100 -15.38 1.72 7.56
C GLU A 100 -16.41 0.58 7.49
N SER A 101 -16.08 -0.49 6.75
CA SER A 101 -16.92 -1.68 6.63
C SER A 101 -17.02 -2.43 7.96
N LEU A 102 -15.88 -2.66 8.63
CA LEU A 102 -15.84 -3.33 9.92
C LEU A 102 -16.56 -2.53 11.03
N GLN A 103 -16.41 -1.20 11.03
CA GLN A 103 -17.14 -0.29 11.91
C GLN A 103 -18.66 -0.42 11.73
N LYS A 104 -19.12 -0.50 10.48
CA LYS A 104 -20.54 -0.69 10.15
C LYS A 104 -21.03 -2.06 10.62
N PHE A 105 -20.23 -3.10 10.44
CA PHE A 105 -20.53 -4.44 10.96
C PHE A 105 -20.70 -4.45 12.47
N LEU A 106 -19.79 -3.84 13.23
CA LEU A 106 -19.88 -3.75 14.69
C LEU A 106 -21.10 -2.95 15.17
N ARG A 107 -21.45 -1.86 14.48
CA ARG A 107 -22.66 -1.09 14.81
C ARG A 107 -23.93 -1.92 14.67
N ASN A 108 -23.97 -2.84 13.70
CA ASN A 108 -25.10 -3.76 13.49
C ASN A 108 -25.01 -5.01 14.39
N ASN A 109 -23.82 -5.34 14.88
CA ASN A 109 -23.55 -6.53 15.71
C ASN A 109 -22.68 -6.15 16.93
N PRO A 110 -23.23 -5.44 17.94
CA PRO A 110 -22.43 -4.85 19.03
C PRO A 110 -21.67 -5.88 19.88
N ASN A 111 -22.14 -7.13 19.89
CA ASN A 111 -21.55 -8.23 20.66
C ASN A 111 -20.72 -9.20 19.77
N ALA A 112 -20.34 -8.79 18.56
CA ALA A 112 -19.56 -9.63 17.66
C ALA A 112 -18.23 -10.02 18.28
N THR A 113 -17.96 -11.33 18.33
CA THR A 113 -16.70 -11.89 18.81
C THR A 113 -15.56 -11.57 17.84
N GLY A 114 -14.31 -11.74 18.28
CA GLY A 114 -13.16 -11.61 17.38
C GLY A 114 -13.26 -12.54 16.17
N GLU A 115 -13.71 -13.78 16.37
CA GLU A 115 -13.95 -14.76 15.30
C GLU A 115 -14.96 -14.22 14.26
N ALA A 116 -16.12 -13.73 14.70
CA ALA A 116 -17.12 -13.16 13.80
C ALA A 116 -16.61 -11.95 13.00
N ARG A 117 -15.68 -11.16 13.58
CA ARG A 117 -15.02 -10.06 12.86
C ARG A 117 -14.09 -10.60 11.76
N TYR A 118 -13.32 -11.64 12.03
CA TYR A 118 -12.44 -12.27 11.02
C TYR A 118 -13.22 -12.97 9.92
N ASP A 119 -14.30 -13.68 10.26
CA ASP A 119 -15.19 -14.30 9.29
C ASP A 119 -15.76 -13.23 8.35
N TYR A 120 -16.22 -12.10 8.91
CA TYR A 120 -16.69 -10.97 8.12
C TYR A 120 -15.62 -10.40 7.18
N LEU A 121 -14.38 -10.22 7.66
CA LEU A 121 -13.26 -9.73 6.83
C LEU A 121 -13.00 -10.66 5.63
N GLN A 122 -13.02 -11.98 5.86
CA GLN A 122 -12.82 -12.98 4.82
C GLN A 122 -13.99 -13.01 3.83
N GLU A 123 -15.23 -12.99 4.32
CA GLU A 123 -16.44 -13.01 3.48
C GLU A 123 -16.56 -11.79 2.57
N GLN A 124 -16.16 -10.60 3.05
CA GLN A 124 -16.19 -9.38 2.27
C GLN A 124 -14.98 -9.23 1.32
N ALA A 125 -14.08 -10.22 1.26
CA ALA A 125 -12.86 -10.18 0.47
C ALA A 125 -12.04 -8.90 0.70
N MET A 126 -11.93 -8.50 1.97
CA MET A 126 -11.20 -7.30 2.39
C MET A 126 -9.69 -7.52 2.24
N SER A 127 -8.90 -6.44 2.33
CA SER A 127 -7.45 -6.51 2.11
C SER A 127 -6.77 -7.54 3.03
N ASP A 128 -5.73 -8.21 2.50
CA ASP A 128 -4.90 -9.16 3.26
C ASP A 128 -4.18 -8.51 4.46
N MET A 129 -4.12 -7.18 4.50
CA MET A 129 -3.50 -6.40 5.58
C MET A 129 -4.26 -6.50 6.90
N LEU A 130 -5.59 -6.37 6.93
CA LEU A 130 -6.33 -6.42 8.21
C LEU A 130 -6.32 -7.83 8.82
N LEU A 131 -6.30 -8.86 7.97
CA LEU A 131 -6.19 -10.25 8.43
C LEU A 131 -4.89 -10.53 9.20
N GLN A 132 -3.86 -9.70 8.98
CA GLN A 132 -2.57 -9.80 9.66
C GLN A 132 -2.46 -8.88 10.89
N ARG A 133 -3.54 -8.18 11.27
CA ARG A 133 -3.55 -7.14 12.31
C ARG A 133 -4.56 -7.41 13.41
N PRO A 134 -4.34 -8.44 14.26
CA PRO A 134 -5.24 -8.76 15.37
C PRO A 134 -5.38 -7.62 16.37
N ASP A 135 -4.32 -6.83 16.55
CA ASP A 135 -4.31 -5.63 17.40
C ASP A 135 -5.28 -4.55 16.91
N ILE A 136 -5.47 -4.44 15.59
CA ILE A 136 -6.44 -3.52 14.99
C ILE A 136 -7.83 -4.14 15.02
N VAL A 137 -7.99 -5.37 14.50
CA VAL A 137 -9.31 -6.03 14.38
C VAL A 137 -10.02 -6.18 15.74
N ALA A 138 -9.26 -6.34 16.84
CA ALA A 138 -9.80 -6.44 18.18
C ALA A 138 -10.36 -5.12 18.76
N GLN A 139 -10.12 -3.96 18.13
CA GLN A 139 -10.62 -2.67 18.63
C GLN A 139 -12.15 -2.56 18.48
N ASP A 140 -12.82 -1.85 19.39
CA ASP A 140 -14.28 -1.69 19.35
C ASP A 140 -14.75 -0.44 18.59
N ASN A 141 -13.81 0.47 18.31
CA ASN A 141 -14.06 1.69 17.56
C ASN A 141 -12.86 1.99 16.65
N TYR A 142 -13.13 2.29 15.39
CA TYR A 142 -12.13 2.59 14.37
C TYR A 142 -12.17 4.05 13.90
N GLU A 143 -13.04 4.90 14.46
CA GLU A 143 -13.28 6.27 13.98
C GLU A 143 -12.00 7.11 13.88
N ASP A 144 -11.15 7.06 14.91
CA ASP A 144 -9.87 7.80 14.92
C ASP A 144 -8.90 7.26 13.87
N THR A 145 -8.78 5.93 13.74
CA THR A 145 -7.91 5.28 12.75
C THR A 145 -8.40 5.57 11.33
N ILE A 146 -9.72 5.56 11.09
CA ILE A 146 -10.33 5.95 9.81
C ILE A 146 -10.02 7.41 9.51
N ALA A 147 -10.14 8.31 10.50
CA ALA A 147 -9.84 9.73 10.32
C ALA A 147 -8.37 9.98 10.00
N GLU A 148 -7.45 9.25 10.65
CA GLU A 148 -6.02 9.28 10.35
C GLU A 148 -5.72 8.76 8.94
N LEU A 149 -6.24 7.59 8.55
CA LEU A 149 -6.06 7.04 7.20
C LEU A 149 -6.60 7.99 6.12
N ARG A 150 -7.73 8.68 6.40
CA ARG A 150 -8.26 9.71 5.50
C ARG A 150 -7.32 10.89 5.35
N ARG A 151 -6.70 11.36 6.44
CA ARG A 151 -5.68 12.43 6.40
C ARG A 151 -4.47 12.00 5.59
N GLN A 152 -3.98 10.78 5.81
CA GLN A 152 -2.85 10.19 5.08
C GLN A 152 -3.15 10.03 3.58
N ALA A 153 -4.32 9.51 3.22
CA ALA A 153 -4.75 9.37 1.83
C ALA A 153 -4.85 10.74 1.13
N LEU A 154 -5.37 11.77 1.82
CA LEU A 154 -5.44 13.12 1.29
C LEU A 154 -4.05 13.76 1.13
N GLN A 155 -3.12 13.49 2.04
CA GLN A 155 -1.73 13.92 1.93
C GLN A 155 -1.08 13.30 0.69
N LEU A 156 -1.20 11.98 0.51
CA LEU A 156 -0.67 11.28 -0.67
C LEU A 156 -1.30 11.77 -1.97
N TYR A 157 -2.62 12.04 -1.97
CA TYR A 157 -3.30 12.64 -3.11
C TYR A 157 -2.66 13.98 -3.53
N LYS A 158 -2.33 14.84 -2.56
CA LYS A 158 -1.63 16.11 -2.82
C LYS A 158 -0.22 15.87 -3.39
N MET A 159 0.55 14.95 -2.80
CA MET A 159 1.89 14.60 -3.28
C MET A 159 1.88 14.07 -4.72
N VAL A 160 0.90 13.23 -5.08
CA VAL A 160 0.73 12.76 -6.47
C VAL A 160 0.39 13.94 -7.40
N LYS A 161 -0.50 14.83 -6.98
CA LYS A 161 -0.88 16.03 -7.77
C LYS A 161 0.30 16.97 -8.00
N GLU A 162 1.14 17.17 -6.99
CA GLU A 162 2.36 17.99 -7.09
C GLU A 162 3.38 17.38 -8.06
N LYS A 163 3.52 16.04 -8.05
CA LYS A 163 4.42 15.32 -8.97
C LYS A 163 3.89 15.26 -10.40
N ASN A 164 2.57 15.16 -10.57
CA ASN A 164 1.92 15.16 -11.86
C ASN A 164 0.48 15.70 -11.74
N THR A 165 0.30 16.94 -12.18
CA THR A 165 -0.99 17.65 -12.12
C THR A 165 -2.07 17.02 -12.99
N HIS A 166 -1.69 16.21 -13.98
CA HIS A 166 -2.58 15.55 -14.93
C HIS A 166 -3.04 14.16 -14.46
N PHE A 167 -2.38 13.57 -13.47
CA PHE A 167 -2.64 12.19 -13.08
C PHE A 167 -4.10 11.98 -12.64
N TRP A 168 -4.55 12.69 -11.58
CA TRP A 168 -5.92 12.52 -11.08
C TRP A 168 -7.01 12.92 -12.07
N PRO A 169 -6.90 14.07 -12.77
CA PRO A 169 -7.86 14.40 -13.82
C PRO A 169 -7.95 13.34 -14.93
N GLY A 170 -6.82 12.76 -15.34
CA GLY A 170 -6.78 11.69 -16.32
C GLY A 170 -7.45 10.39 -15.85
N ILE A 171 -7.39 10.08 -14.54
CA ILE A 171 -8.13 8.94 -13.97
C ILE A 171 -9.64 9.21 -13.95
N GLN A 172 -10.06 10.43 -13.62
CA GLN A 172 -11.48 10.81 -13.58
C GLN A 172 -12.11 10.92 -14.97
N ASN A 173 -11.33 11.38 -15.95
CA ASN A 173 -11.73 11.45 -17.34
C ASN A 173 -10.58 10.95 -18.23
N PRO A 174 -10.58 9.64 -18.58
CA PRO A 174 -9.53 9.04 -19.40
C PRO A 174 -9.32 9.69 -20.77
N ASN A 175 -10.35 10.35 -21.31
CA ASN A 175 -10.30 11.04 -22.60
C ASN A 175 -9.84 12.50 -22.50
N LEU A 176 -9.58 13.02 -21.29
CA LEU A 176 -9.25 14.43 -21.07
C LEU A 176 -7.99 14.89 -21.82
N TYR A 177 -7.05 13.95 -22.03
CA TYR A 177 -5.77 14.20 -22.69
C TYR A 177 -5.56 13.31 -23.92
N ALA A 178 -6.61 12.61 -24.36
CA ALA A 178 -6.56 11.83 -25.60
C ALA A 178 -6.69 12.81 -26.77
N TYR A 179 -5.62 12.93 -27.56
CA TYR A 179 -5.58 13.66 -28.83
C TYR A 179 -5.28 12.69 -29.97
#